data_AF-A0A960V5L9-F1
#
_entry.id   AF-A0A960V5L9-F1
#
_cell.length_a   1.000
_cell.length_b   1.000
_cell.length_c   1.000
_cell.angle_alpha   90.00
_cell.angle_beta   90.00
_cell.angle_gamma   90.00
#
_symmetry.space_group_name_H-M   'P 1'
#
loop_
_entity.id
_entity.type
_entity.pdbx_description
1 polymer ?
#
loop_
_entity_poly.entity_id
_entity_poly.type
_entity_poly.pdbx_seq_one_letter_code
_entity_poly.pdbx_strand_id
1 'polypeptide(L)'
;LQSLHVEEGNNNRINLKELQVSAPSIEINTNYKEAGTLDDEAPPAEEEEELIRNISEALKISKFIMMVQKKAQGENVTQLLITSLAYNAEKGIFNKTFADPMISLFKDLQELVLKVRKVASIENMCLYKPSAWAYPKPEPTQILCKSKNFECPNLVSGWDISIFSEKDAFGYIGTKLMPGQYPKCRLEEHLNMPAVKKVKKKEE
;
A
#
# COMPACT_ATOMS: atom_id res chain seq x y z
N LEU A 1 4.79 33.81 34.50
CA LEU A 1 5.20 33.89 33.08
C LEU A 1 6.35 32.91 32.87
N GLN A 2 6.05 31.64 32.63
CA GLN A 2 7.03 30.61 32.27
C GLN A 2 6.84 30.28 30.80
N SER A 3 7.94 30.34 30.06
CA SER A 3 8.03 30.22 28.61
C SER A 3 7.56 28.86 28.11
N LEU A 4 6.57 28.86 27.22
CA LEU A 4 6.19 27.72 26.37
C LEU A 4 7.36 27.44 25.40
N HIS A 5 8.04 26.31 25.58
CA HIS A 5 8.91 25.75 24.53
C HIS A 5 8.07 24.78 23.69
N VAL A 6 7.80 25.20 22.46
CA VAL A 6 7.29 24.34 21.39
C VAL A 6 8.49 23.64 20.80
N GLU A 7 8.76 22.40 21.21
CA GLU A 7 9.75 21.58 20.51
C GLU A 7 9.08 20.93 19.29
N GLU A 8 9.50 21.42 18.12
CA GLU A 8 9.11 20.92 16.82
C GLU A 8 9.43 19.43 16.67
N GLY A 9 8.43 18.70 16.21
CA GLY A 9 8.47 17.25 16.09
C GLY A 9 9.54 16.74 15.13
N ASN A 10 10.28 15.74 15.62
CA ASN A 10 10.83 14.60 14.88
C ASN A 10 11.30 14.90 13.44
N ASN A 11 12.48 15.52 13.34
CA ASN A 11 13.24 15.62 12.10
C ASN A 11 13.62 14.22 11.58
N ASN A 12 12.75 13.59 10.79
CA ASN A 12 13.23 12.73 9.70
C ASN A 12 13.92 13.65 8.68
N ARG A 13 15.14 14.09 9.00
CA ARG A 13 16.01 14.78 8.05
C ARG A 13 16.36 13.77 6.97
N ILE A 14 15.55 13.73 5.92
CA ILE A 14 15.91 13.03 4.68
C ILE A 14 17.19 13.71 4.21
N ASN A 15 18.29 12.96 4.21
CA ASN A 15 19.57 13.46 3.74
C ASN A 15 19.44 13.71 2.23
N LEU A 16 19.38 14.98 1.79
CA LEU A 16 19.24 15.33 0.37
C LEU A 16 20.35 14.74 -0.52
N LYS A 17 21.50 14.37 0.06
CA LYS A 17 22.58 13.69 -0.68
C LYS A 17 22.26 12.23 -1.01
N GLU A 18 21.39 11.58 -0.24
CA GLU A 18 20.96 10.18 -0.48
C GLU A 18 19.82 10.07 -1.51
N LEU A 19 19.08 11.18 -1.73
CA LEU A 19 18.05 11.30 -2.78
C LEU A 19 18.62 11.35 -4.20
N GLN A 20 19.93 11.59 -4.38
CA GLN A 20 20.61 11.52 -5.66
C GLN A 20 20.89 10.06 -6.07
N VAL A 21 19.83 9.30 -6.33
CA VAL A 21 19.95 8.08 -7.13
C VAL A 21 19.87 8.52 -8.59
N SER A 22 21.02 8.55 -9.26
CA SER A 22 21.07 8.84 -10.70
C SER A 22 20.17 7.86 -11.45
N ALA A 23 19.33 8.40 -12.34
CA ALA A 23 18.52 7.54 -13.19
C ALA A 23 19.44 6.72 -14.09
N PRO A 24 19.14 5.43 -14.27
CA PRO A 24 19.93 4.59 -15.14
C PRO A 24 19.69 4.96 -16.60
N SER A 25 20.76 5.10 -17.38
CA SER A 25 20.67 5.11 -18.83
C SER A 25 20.18 3.74 -19.32
N ILE A 26 19.21 3.75 -20.25
CA ILE A 26 18.75 2.57 -20.99
C ILE A 26 18.97 2.88 -22.46
N GLU A 27 19.86 2.12 -23.09
CA GLU A 27 20.03 2.10 -24.54
C GLU A 27 19.12 0.99 -25.08
N ILE A 28 18.11 1.36 -25.86
CA ILE A 28 17.23 0.41 -26.55
C ILE A 28 17.81 0.21 -27.95
N ASN A 29 18.25 -1.02 -28.24
CA ASN A 29 18.70 -1.40 -29.57
C ASN A 29 17.48 -1.73 -30.42
N THR A 30 17.18 -0.91 -31.42
CA THR A 30 16.00 -1.03 -32.30
C THR A 30 16.23 -1.94 -33.52
N ASN A 31 17.32 -2.70 -33.58
CA ASN A 31 17.55 -3.64 -34.69
C ASN A 31 16.68 -4.90 -34.58
N TYR A 32 15.39 -4.77 -34.86
CA TYR A 32 14.51 -5.89 -35.18
C TYR A 32 14.52 -6.08 -36.70
N LYS A 33 15.19 -7.13 -37.19
CA LYS A 33 15.02 -7.61 -38.57
C LYS A 33 13.75 -8.44 -38.62
N GLU A 34 12.79 -7.96 -39.40
CA GLU A 34 11.49 -8.59 -39.63
C GLU A 34 11.64 -10.06 -40.07
N ALA A 35 10.89 -10.94 -39.42
CA ALA A 35 10.62 -12.28 -39.89
C ALA A 35 9.11 -12.49 -39.85
N GLY A 36 8.49 -12.54 -41.03
CA GLY A 36 7.14 -13.09 -41.21
C GLY A 36 6.09 -12.07 -41.62
N THR A 37 5.72 -12.14 -42.90
CA THR A 37 4.54 -11.52 -43.50
C THR A 37 3.26 -11.91 -42.77
N LEU A 38 2.66 -10.96 -42.05
CA LEU A 38 1.23 -10.90 -41.78
C LEU A 38 0.77 -9.50 -42.16
N ASP A 39 -0.36 -9.43 -42.84
CA ASP A 39 -0.97 -8.26 -43.45
C ASP A 39 -1.58 -7.32 -42.37
N ASP A 40 -0.75 -6.90 -41.41
CA ASP A 40 -1.10 -5.89 -40.41
C ASP A 40 -0.60 -4.54 -40.94
N GLU A 41 -1.51 -3.59 -41.11
CA GLU A 41 -1.17 -2.18 -41.36
C GLU A 41 -0.16 -1.75 -40.29
N ALA A 42 1.12 -1.66 -40.68
CA ALA A 42 2.17 -1.21 -39.78
C ALA A 42 1.73 0.15 -39.22
N PRO A 43 1.74 0.35 -37.89
CA PRO A 43 1.35 1.61 -37.30
C PRO A 43 2.17 2.73 -37.96
N PRO A 44 1.58 3.91 -38.22
CA PRO A 44 2.32 5.02 -38.82
C PRO A 44 3.57 5.28 -37.97
N ALA A 45 4.71 5.53 -38.63
CA ALA A 45 6.04 5.54 -37.99
C ALA A 45 6.13 6.44 -36.73
N GLU A 46 5.30 7.49 -36.66
CA GLU A 46 5.18 8.37 -35.48
C GLU A 46 4.58 7.66 -34.24
N GLU A 47 3.59 6.80 -34.43
CA GLU A 47 2.98 5.98 -33.35
C GLU A 47 3.96 4.92 -32.85
N GLU A 48 4.75 4.32 -33.75
CA GLU A 48 5.80 3.37 -33.38
C GLU A 48 6.92 4.05 -32.57
N GLU A 49 7.36 5.23 -32.99
CA GLU A 49 8.34 6.02 -32.23
C GLU A 49 7.82 6.43 -30.85
N GLU A 50 6.57 6.87 -30.75
CA GLU A 50 5.94 7.22 -29.48
C GLU A 50 5.84 6.00 -28.56
N LEU A 51 5.44 4.85 -29.10
CA LEU A 51 5.39 3.58 -28.36
C LEU A 51 6.78 3.21 -27.81
N ILE A 52 7.82 3.28 -28.63
CA ILE A 52 9.21 3.00 -28.21
C ILE A 52 9.65 3.95 -27.08
N ARG A 53 9.33 5.25 -27.20
CA ARG A 53 9.63 6.24 -26.14
C ARG A 53 8.92 5.92 -24.84
N ASN A 54 7.63 5.57 -24.91
CA ASN A 54 6.81 5.21 -23.76
C ASN A 54 7.31 3.94 -23.07
N ILE A 55 7.66 2.91 -23.84
CA ILE A 55 8.27 1.67 -23.31
C ILE A 55 9.62 1.97 -22.65
N SER A 56 10.45 2.81 -23.28
CA SER A 56 11.74 3.21 -22.71
C SER A 56 11.58 3.85 -21.34
N GLU A 57 10.63 4.76 -21.22
CA GLU A 57 10.38 5.47 -19.97
C GLU A 57 9.85 4.54 -18.87
N ALA A 58 8.94 3.63 -19.21
CA ALA A 58 8.45 2.61 -18.30
C ALA A 58 9.58 1.68 -17.80
N LEU A 59 10.52 1.30 -18.69
CA LEU A 59 11.68 0.49 -18.34
C LEU A 59 12.67 1.23 -17.44
N LYS A 60 12.89 2.54 -17.68
CA LYS A 60 13.76 3.37 -16.82
C LYS A 60 13.21 3.44 -15.40
N ILE A 61 11.92 3.69 -15.24
CA ILE A 61 11.25 3.72 -13.94
C ILE A 61 11.31 2.35 -13.27
N SER A 62 11.05 1.26 -14.01
CA SER A 62 11.13 -0.11 -13.48
C SER A 62 12.53 -0.44 -12.96
N LYS A 63 13.58 -0.12 -13.73
CA LYS A 63 14.97 -0.30 -13.32
C LYS A 63 15.31 0.55 -12.10
N PHE A 64 14.81 1.78 -12.04
CA PHE A 64 14.98 2.67 -10.90
C PHE A 64 14.36 2.08 -9.61
N ILE A 65 13.13 1.56 -9.68
CA ILE A 65 12.46 0.91 -8.55
C ILE A 65 13.31 -0.25 -8.00
N MET A 66 13.83 -1.11 -8.88
CA MET A 66 14.72 -2.21 -8.48
C MET A 66 16.01 -1.72 -7.80
N MET A 67 16.59 -0.63 -8.29
CA MET A 67 17.79 -0.04 -7.69
C MET A 67 17.53 0.52 -6.30
N VAL A 68 16.43 1.25 -6.12
CA VAL A 68 16.02 1.80 -4.82
C VAL A 68 15.73 0.68 -3.82
N GLN A 69 15.01 -0.37 -4.24
CA GLN A 69 14.72 -1.52 -3.38
C GLN A 69 16.00 -2.21 -2.86
N LYS A 70 17.03 -2.38 -3.72
CA LYS A 70 18.32 -2.95 -3.32
C LYS A 70 19.08 -2.06 -2.32
N LYS A 71 18.98 -0.75 -2.47
CA LYS A 71 19.68 0.23 -1.62
C LYS A 71 19.01 0.44 -0.26
N ALA A 72 17.70 0.24 -0.18
CA ALA A 72 16.91 0.69 0.95
C ALA A 72 17.14 -0.08 2.27
N GLN A 73 18.03 -1.08 2.37
CA GLN A 73 18.55 -1.73 3.60
C GLN A 73 17.73 -1.61 4.93
N GLY A 74 16.42 -1.88 4.93
CA GLY A 74 15.55 -1.81 6.12
C GLY A 74 14.83 -0.47 6.37
N GLU A 75 15.05 0.53 5.52
CA GLU A 75 14.28 1.78 5.46
C GLU A 75 12.91 1.59 4.80
N ASN A 76 12.04 2.59 4.95
CA ASN A 76 10.73 2.61 4.29
C ASN A 76 10.89 2.84 2.78
N VAL A 77 11.07 1.74 2.03
CA VAL A 77 11.27 1.72 0.58
C VAL A 77 10.20 2.52 -0.16
N THR A 78 8.94 2.42 0.26
CA THR A 78 7.84 3.15 -0.38
C THR A 78 8.01 4.66 -0.26
N GLN A 79 8.40 5.15 0.92
CA GLN A 79 8.68 6.57 1.13
C GLN A 79 9.86 7.05 0.28
N LEU A 80 10.91 6.24 0.19
CA LEU A 80 12.09 6.55 -0.60
C LEU A 80 11.76 6.57 -2.10
N LEU A 81 10.92 5.66 -2.58
CA LEU A 81 10.42 5.64 -3.96
C LEU A 81 9.60 6.89 -4.27
N ILE A 82 8.62 7.23 -3.44
CA ILE A 82 7.77 8.43 -3.61
C ILE A 82 8.62 9.68 -3.69
N THR A 83 9.52 9.88 -2.71
CA THR A 83 10.35 11.09 -2.62
C THR A 83 11.35 11.19 -3.76
N SER A 84 12.01 10.09 -4.12
CA SER A 84 13.01 10.10 -5.19
C SER A 84 12.39 10.20 -6.59
N LEU A 85 11.22 9.58 -6.82
CA LEU A 85 10.48 9.74 -8.08
C LEU A 85 10.01 11.19 -8.25
N ALA A 86 9.40 11.78 -7.22
CA ALA A 86 8.96 13.16 -7.25
C ALA A 86 10.13 14.12 -7.52
N TYR A 87 11.25 13.93 -6.83
CA TYR A 87 12.45 14.74 -7.03
C TYR A 87 13.00 14.62 -8.47
N ASN A 88 13.12 13.40 -8.99
CA ASN A 88 13.66 13.17 -10.33
C ASN A 88 12.69 13.63 -11.44
N ALA A 89 11.38 13.54 -11.22
CA ALA A 89 10.38 14.09 -12.13
C ALA A 89 10.47 15.63 -12.21
N GLU A 90 10.63 16.33 -11.08
CA GLU A 90 10.83 17.79 -11.08
C GLU A 90 12.18 18.22 -11.68
N LYS A 91 13.19 17.36 -11.61
CA LYS A 91 14.47 17.58 -12.31
C LYS A 91 14.41 17.28 -13.82
N GLY A 92 13.27 16.82 -14.34
CA GLY A 92 13.10 16.44 -15.75
C GLY A 92 13.81 15.13 -16.13
N ILE A 93 14.24 14.35 -15.15
CA ILE A 93 14.90 13.05 -15.37
C ILE A 93 13.88 11.97 -15.74
N PHE A 94 12.69 12.03 -15.14
CA PHE A 94 11.55 11.20 -15.52
C PHE A 94 10.45 12.05 -16.12
N ASN A 95 9.78 11.51 -17.14
CA ASN A 95 8.58 12.13 -17.69
C ASN A 95 7.46 12.10 -16.65
N LYS A 96 6.89 13.27 -16.33
CA LYS A 96 5.80 13.43 -15.36
C LYS A 96 4.56 12.60 -15.72
N THR A 97 4.27 12.41 -17.00
CA THR A 97 3.17 11.55 -17.48
C THR A 97 3.28 10.12 -16.95
N PHE A 98 4.48 9.63 -16.70
CA PHE A 98 4.72 8.30 -16.12
C PHE A 98 5.00 8.35 -14.62
N ALA A 99 5.74 9.36 -14.16
CA ALA A 99 6.13 9.46 -12.76
C ALA A 99 4.95 9.78 -11.83
N ASP A 100 4.06 10.69 -12.23
CA ASP A 100 2.96 11.15 -11.36
C ASP A 100 1.94 10.05 -11.06
N PRO A 101 1.46 9.25 -12.04
CA PRO A 101 0.61 8.10 -11.76
C PRO A 101 1.27 7.10 -10.81
N MET A 102 2.58 6.84 -10.99
CA MET A 102 3.33 5.93 -10.11
C MET A 102 3.44 6.47 -8.68
N ILE A 103 3.70 7.77 -8.52
CA ILE A 103 3.73 8.42 -7.21
C ILE A 103 2.36 8.31 -6.52
N SER A 104 1.26 8.54 -7.25
CA SER A 104 -0.10 8.37 -6.72
C SER A 104 -0.33 6.93 -6.27
N LEU A 105 -0.03 5.96 -7.12
CA LEU A 105 -0.21 4.55 -6.83
C LEU A 105 0.57 4.13 -5.56
N PHE A 106 1.81 4.58 -5.41
CA PHE A 106 2.59 4.27 -4.20
C PHE A 106 2.01 4.89 -2.93
N LYS A 107 1.41 6.09 -3.01
CA LYS A 107 0.70 6.70 -1.88
C LYS A 107 -0.54 5.91 -1.51
N ASP A 108 -1.34 5.51 -2.49
CA ASP A 108 -2.56 4.73 -2.27
C ASP A 108 -2.23 3.36 -1.65
N LEU A 109 -1.17 2.70 -2.14
CA LEU A 109 -0.66 1.45 -1.56
C LEU A 109 -0.14 1.66 -0.14
N GLN A 110 0.55 2.75 0.15
CA GLN A 110 1.02 3.08 1.50
C GLN A 110 -0.17 3.23 2.46
N GLU A 111 -1.22 3.94 2.05
CA GLU A 111 -2.44 4.09 2.83
C GLU A 111 -3.14 2.73 3.06
N LEU A 112 -3.26 1.92 2.01
CA LEU A 112 -3.81 0.57 2.10
C LEU A 112 -3.03 -0.31 3.09
N VAL A 113 -1.70 -0.29 3.04
CA VAL A 113 -0.84 -1.03 3.98
C VAL A 113 -1.10 -0.57 5.42
N LEU A 114 -1.26 0.73 5.66
CA LEU A 114 -1.59 1.25 6.99
C LEU A 114 -2.97 0.79 7.46
N LYS A 115 -3.98 0.81 6.58
CA LYS A 115 -5.33 0.28 6.86
C LYS A 115 -5.26 -1.21 7.23
N VAL A 116 -4.55 -2.03 6.46
CA VAL A 116 -4.38 -3.48 6.71
C VAL A 116 -3.66 -3.72 8.04
N ARG A 117 -2.58 -2.97 8.34
CA ARG A 117 -1.87 -3.08 9.62
C ARG A 117 -2.77 -2.70 10.81
N LYS A 118 -3.61 -1.68 10.66
CA LYS A 118 -4.59 -1.28 11.68
C LYS A 118 -5.58 -2.42 11.94
N VAL A 119 -6.14 -3.00 10.89
CA VAL A 119 -7.06 -4.15 10.98
C VAL A 119 -6.39 -5.32 11.69
N ALA A 120 -5.18 -5.70 11.27
CA ALA A 120 -4.42 -6.77 11.92
C ALA A 120 -4.10 -6.46 13.40
N SER A 121 -3.88 -5.19 13.73
CA SER A 121 -3.70 -4.76 15.13
C SER A 121 -4.98 -4.93 15.95
N ILE A 122 -6.15 -4.64 15.38
CA ILE A 122 -7.45 -4.81 16.04
C ILE A 122 -7.77 -6.29 16.21
N GLU A 123 -7.59 -7.10 15.17
CA GLU A 123 -7.77 -8.56 15.24
C GLU A 123 -6.85 -9.17 16.33
N ASN A 124 -5.64 -8.61 16.51
CA ASN A 124 -4.72 -9.00 17.56
C ASN A 124 -5.13 -8.61 18.99
N MET A 125 -6.11 -7.73 19.18
CA MET A 125 -6.69 -7.41 20.50
C MET A 125 -7.68 -8.48 20.97
N CYS A 126 -8.03 -9.44 20.09
CA CYS A 126 -8.93 -10.52 20.46
C CYS A 126 -8.33 -11.40 21.58
N LEU A 127 -9.15 -11.64 22.61
CA LEU A 127 -8.83 -12.57 23.71
C LEU A 127 -8.70 -14.02 23.22
N TYR A 128 -9.47 -14.37 22.19
CA TYR A 128 -9.50 -15.70 21.60
C TYR A 128 -8.93 -15.64 20.18
N LYS A 129 -7.61 -15.59 20.01
CA LYS A 129 -7.00 -15.53 18.68
C LYS A 129 -7.19 -16.87 17.94
N PRO A 130 -7.45 -16.89 16.62
CA PRO A 130 -7.71 -15.78 15.68
C PRO A 130 -9.21 -15.57 15.41
N SER A 131 -10.05 -15.46 16.44
CA SER A 131 -11.51 -15.39 16.29
C SER A 131 -12.03 -14.03 15.80
N ALA A 132 -11.35 -12.92 16.11
CA ALA A 132 -11.76 -11.62 15.59
C ALA A 132 -11.52 -11.53 14.09
N TRP A 133 -12.52 -11.03 13.36
CA TRP A 133 -12.53 -11.01 11.91
C TRP A 133 -13.12 -9.72 11.37
N ALA A 134 -12.34 -8.91 10.67
CA ALA A 134 -12.85 -7.67 10.10
C ALA A 134 -13.72 -7.89 8.85
N TYR A 135 -14.85 -7.18 8.77
CA TYR A 135 -15.87 -7.34 7.73
C TYR A 135 -16.62 -6.01 7.42
N PRO A 136 -17.09 -5.78 6.18
CA PRO A 136 -16.63 -6.44 4.95
C PRO A 136 -15.23 -5.95 4.58
N LYS A 137 -14.45 -6.71 3.80
CA LYS A 137 -13.16 -6.23 3.26
C LYS A 137 -13.37 -5.77 1.81
N PRO A 138 -12.65 -4.74 1.30
CA PRO A 138 -11.39 -4.17 1.81
C PRO A 138 -11.54 -3.07 2.88
N GLU A 139 -12.74 -2.50 3.05
CA GLU A 139 -13.01 -1.42 4.01
C GLU A 139 -13.89 -1.93 5.17
N PRO A 140 -13.30 -2.53 6.22
CA PRO A 140 -14.08 -3.10 7.30
C PRO A 140 -14.76 -2.03 8.13
N THR A 141 -16.07 -2.17 8.25
CA THR A 141 -16.93 -1.37 9.13
C THR A 141 -17.24 -2.08 10.45
N GLN A 142 -17.00 -3.40 10.52
CA GLN A 142 -17.41 -4.27 11.62
C GLN A 142 -16.32 -5.30 11.93
N ILE A 143 -16.32 -5.84 13.16
CA ILE A 143 -15.53 -6.99 13.57
C ILE A 143 -16.48 -8.10 14.01
N LEU A 144 -16.27 -9.31 13.50
CA LEU A 144 -17.06 -10.50 13.81
C LEU A 144 -16.25 -11.51 14.62
N CYS A 145 -16.93 -12.37 15.36
CA CYS A 145 -16.31 -13.52 16.03
C CYS A 145 -16.48 -14.78 15.15
N LYS A 146 -15.45 -15.13 14.38
CA LYS A 146 -15.41 -16.32 13.51
C LYS A 146 -15.64 -17.62 14.26
N SER A 147 -15.11 -17.75 15.48
CA SER A 147 -15.23 -18.98 16.28
C SER A 147 -16.52 -19.05 17.09
N LYS A 148 -17.37 -18.01 17.07
CA LYS A 148 -18.65 -17.97 17.79
C LYS A 148 -18.49 -18.23 19.30
N ASN A 149 -17.47 -17.64 19.91
CA ASN A 149 -17.24 -17.75 21.36
C ASN A 149 -18.27 -16.89 22.12
N PHE A 150 -19.45 -17.47 22.40
CA PHE A 150 -20.58 -16.77 23.04
C PHE A 150 -20.29 -16.31 24.48
N GLU A 151 -19.29 -16.87 25.13
CA GLU A 151 -18.83 -16.47 26.48
C GLU A 151 -17.90 -15.24 26.46
N CYS A 152 -17.54 -14.73 25.27
CA CYS A 152 -16.61 -13.61 25.14
C CYS A 152 -17.24 -12.29 25.66
N PRO A 153 -16.58 -11.54 26.56
CA PRO A 153 -17.09 -10.28 27.08
C PRO A 153 -17.18 -9.16 26.03
N ASN A 154 -16.46 -9.30 24.92
CA ASN A 154 -16.48 -8.36 23.80
C ASN A 154 -17.53 -8.69 22.74
N LEU A 155 -18.38 -9.69 22.97
CA LEU A 155 -19.45 -10.06 22.05
C LEU A 155 -20.64 -9.11 22.22
N VAL A 156 -21.22 -8.67 21.11
CA VAL A 156 -22.42 -7.81 21.12
C VAL A 156 -23.64 -8.71 20.96
N SER A 157 -24.40 -8.88 22.04
CA SER A 157 -25.57 -9.76 22.04
C SER A 157 -26.68 -9.25 21.12
N GLY A 158 -27.35 -10.17 20.41
CA GLY A 158 -28.50 -9.89 19.55
C GLY A 158 -28.17 -9.32 18.17
N TRP A 159 -26.90 -9.21 17.80
CA TRP A 159 -26.46 -8.70 16.50
C TRP A 159 -25.58 -9.70 15.77
N ASP A 160 -26.22 -10.58 15.03
CA ASP A 160 -25.55 -11.59 14.19
C ASP A 160 -25.62 -11.21 12.72
N ILE A 161 -24.50 -11.33 12.02
CA ILE A 161 -24.44 -11.17 10.57
C ILE A 161 -24.58 -12.54 9.94
N SER A 162 -25.55 -12.66 9.04
CA SER A 162 -25.77 -13.86 8.25
C SER A 162 -24.94 -13.79 6.97
N ILE A 163 -24.01 -14.73 6.82
CA ILE A 163 -23.24 -14.94 5.60
C ILE A 163 -23.94 -16.02 4.80
N PHE A 164 -24.40 -15.68 3.58
CA PHE A 164 -25.16 -16.60 2.73
C PHE A 164 -24.26 -17.43 1.81
N SER A 165 -23.12 -16.88 1.40
CA SER A 165 -22.18 -17.51 0.48
C SER A 165 -20.75 -17.15 0.83
N GLU A 166 -19.83 -18.12 0.70
CA GLU A 166 -18.39 -17.89 0.87
C GLU A 166 -17.83 -16.88 -0.13
N LYS A 167 -18.51 -16.69 -1.27
CA LYS A 167 -18.14 -15.69 -2.29
C LYS A 167 -18.43 -14.26 -1.83
N ASP A 168 -19.30 -14.08 -0.84
CA ASP A 168 -19.70 -12.76 -0.35
C ASP A 168 -18.89 -12.35 0.90
N ALA A 169 -18.06 -13.25 1.41
CA ALA A 169 -17.31 -13.10 2.66
C ALA A 169 -15.81 -13.37 2.48
N PHE A 170 -15.19 -12.64 1.55
CA PHE A 170 -13.74 -12.66 1.40
C PHE A 170 -13.04 -11.97 2.58
N GLY A 171 -12.17 -12.71 3.25
CA GLY A 171 -11.19 -12.19 4.20
C GLY A 171 -10.04 -11.42 3.53
N TYR A 172 -9.05 -11.02 4.34
CA TYR A 172 -7.74 -10.62 3.83
C TYR A 172 -6.86 -11.87 3.88
N ILE A 173 -6.17 -12.18 2.77
CA ILE A 173 -5.28 -13.33 2.54
C ILE A 173 -5.83 -14.70 3.00
N GLY A 174 -6.40 -15.45 2.06
CA GLY A 174 -6.44 -16.92 2.10
C GLY A 174 -7.48 -17.59 2.99
N THR A 175 -8.35 -16.85 3.70
CA THR A 175 -9.41 -17.47 4.52
C THR A 175 -10.79 -16.88 4.22
N LYS A 176 -11.77 -17.76 4.04
CA LYS A 176 -13.19 -17.44 3.83
C LYS A 176 -13.99 -17.74 5.09
N LEU A 177 -15.09 -17.00 5.29
CA LEU A 177 -16.11 -17.40 6.26
C LEU A 177 -17.10 -18.35 5.58
N MET A 178 -17.44 -19.41 6.29
CA MET A 178 -18.48 -20.36 5.86
C MET A 178 -19.85 -19.68 5.96
N PRO A 179 -20.86 -20.15 5.21
CA PRO A 179 -22.22 -19.68 5.42
C PRO A 179 -22.68 -19.91 6.86
N GLY A 180 -23.38 -18.93 7.43
CA GLY A 180 -23.91 -19.00 8.79
C GLY A 180 -23.94 -17.67 9.50
N GLN A 181 -24.36 -17.71 10.77
CA GLN A 181 -24.46 -16.55 11.64
C GLN A 181 -23.16 -16.34 12.42
N TYR A 182 -22.69 -15.09 12.39
CA TYR A 182 -21.48 -14.65 13.10
C TYR A 182 -21.81 -13.44 13.98
N PRO A 183 -21.58 -13.54 15.30
CA PRO A 183 -21.88 -12.45 16.21
C PRO A 183 -20.88 -11.31 16.04
N LYS A 184 -21.39 -10.08 16.16
CA LYS A 184 -20.56 -8.87 16.19
C LYS A 184 -19.70 -8.80 17.44
N CYS A 185 -18.55 -8.15 17.29
CA CYS A 185 -17.57 -7.93 18.33
C CYS A 185 -17.35 -6.43 18.53
N ARG A 186 -17.34 -6.00 19.80
CA ARG A 186 -17.12 -4.60 20.24
C ARG A 186 -15.79 -4.02 19.77
N LEU A 187 -14.84 -4.86 19.34
CA LEU A 187 -13.59 -4.39 18.73
C LEU A 187 -13.80 -3.52 17.48
N GLU A 188 -15.00 -3.52 16.87
CA GLU A 188 -15.37 -2.60 15.78
C GLU A 188 -15.28 -1.12 16.16
N GLU A 189 -15.40 -0.77 17.44
CA GLU A 189 -15.23 0.60 17.93
C GLU A 189 -13.82 1.16 17.60
N HIS A 190 -12.82 0.28 17.47
CA HIS A 190 -11.45 0.66 17.11
C HIS A 190 -11.23 0.86 15.59
N LEU A 191 -12.18 0.46 14.74
CA LEU A 191 -12.07 0.65 13.28
C LEU A 191 -12.14 2.12 12.89
N ASN A 192 -12.98 2.91 13.58
CA ASN A 192 -13.20 4.33 13.28
C ASN A 192 -12.31 5.29 14.10
N MET A 193 -11.57 4.79 15.09
CA MET A 193 -10.68 5.64 15.88
C MET A 193 -9.48 6.09 15.03
N PRO A 194 -9.12 7.38 15.01
CA PRO A 194 -7.87 7.82 14.39
C PRO A 194 -6.70 7.13 15.08
N ALA A 195 -5.66 6.75 14.32
CA ALA A 195 -4.51 6.03 14.86
C ALA A 195 -3.88 6.84 16.02
N VAL A 196 -4.06 6.36 17.26
CA VAL A 196 -3.50 7.01 18.44
C VAL A 196 -1.98 6.93 18.34
N LYS A 197 -1.32 8.09 18.29
CA LYS A 197 0.14 8.18 18.34
C LYS A 197 0.59 7.55 19.66
N LYS A 198 1.34 6.44 19.59
CA LYS A 198 1.92 5.79 20.77
C LYS A 198 2.89 6.78 21.43
N VAL A 199 2.46 7.38 22.55
CA VAL A 199 3.38 8.10 23.44
C VAL A 199 4.29 7.05 24.06
N LYS A 200 5.58 7.09 23.73
CA LYS A 200 6.58 6.26 24.41
C LYS A 200 6.57 6.65 25.89
N LYS A 201 6.20 5.71 26.78
CA LYS A 201 6.51 5.84 28.20
C LYS A 201 8.02 5.97 28.32
N LYS A 202 8.50 7.07 28.89
CA LYS A 202 9.85 7.11 29.47
C LYS A 202 9.82 6.13 30.64
N GLU A 203 10.60 5.08 30.56
CA GLU A 203 10.98 4.31 31.74
C GLU A 203 11.97 5.18 32.52
N GLU A 204 11.65 5.43 33.79
CA GLU A 204 12.48 6.13 34.78
C GLU A 204 13.62 5.23 35.27
#